data_AF-A0A2R3WJ53-F1
#
_entry.id   AF-A0A2R3WJ53-F1
#
_cell.length_a   1.000
_cell.length_b   1.000
_cell.length_c   1.000
_cell.angle_alpha   90.00
_cell.angle_beta   90.00
_cell.angle_gamma   90.00
#
_symmetry.space_group_name_H-M   'P 1'
#
loop_
_entity.id
_entity.type
_entity.pdbx_description
1 polymer ?
#
loop_
_entity_poly.entity_id
_entity_poly.type
_entity_poly.pdbx_seq_one_letter_code
_entity_poly.pdbx_strand_id
1 'polypeptide(L)'
;VALSKYTGCVTVIVNTASLCSFGPASLQQLIQLQRVYESRRVTVLGFPCAQFANQEPKSSEELVEWKQTWGVNFPLFDKVKVKGPDAHPLFQMLQTSLGPIRWNYTKFVCDCEGIPRV
;
A
#
# COMPACT_ATOMS: atom_id res chain seq x y z
N VAL A 1 -11.08 5.12 -7.33
CA VAL A 1 -11.69 3.78 -7.16
C VAL A 1 -12.22 3.67 -5.73
N ALA A 2 -13.46 3.23 -5.52
CA ALA A 2 -13.98 3.02 -4.17
C ALA A 2 -13.45 1.71 -3.57
N LEU A 3 -13.08 1.72 -2.28
CA LEU A 3 -12.54 0.53 -1.60
C LEU A 3 -13.60 -0.56 -1.36
N SER A 4 -14.89 -0.24 -1.44
CA SER A 4 -15.99 -1.22 -1.42
C SER A 4 -15.88 -2.28 -2.53
N LYS A 5 -15.10 -2.01 -3.59
CA LYS A 5 -14.73 -3.01 -4.61
C LYS A 5 -14.03 -4.23 -4.01
N TYR A 6 -13.41 -4.11 -2.84
CA TYR A 6 -12.65 -5.16 -2.17
C TYR A 6 -13.42 -5.84 -1.04
N THR A 7 -14.70 -5.54 -0.84
CA THR A 7 -15.55 -6.26 0.11
C THR A 7 -15.55 -7.76 -0.21
N GLY A 8 -15.44 -8.61 0.81
CA GLY A 8 -15.28 -10.05 0.65
C GLY A 8 -13.83 -10.50 0.44
N CYS A 9 -12.87 -9.57 0.37
CA CYS A 9 -11.43 -9.85 0.30
C CYS A 9 -10.70 -9.34 1.54
N VAL A 10 -9.72 -10.10 2.02
CA VAL A 10 -8.73 -9.59 2.96
C VAL A 10 -7.79 -8.66 2.20
N THR A 11 -7.56 -7.45 2.71
CA THR A 11 -6.69 -6.47 2.04
C THR A 11 -5.45 -6.17 2.86
N VAL A 12 -4.29 -6.21 2.22
CA VAL A 12 -3.01 -5.76 2.78
C VAL A 12 -2.70 -4.37 2.22
N ILE A 13 -2.96 -3.34 3.00
CA ILE A 13 -2.74 -1.93 2.63
C ILE A 13 -1.32 -1.53 2.99
N VAL A 14 -0.57 -0.94 2.05
CA VAL A 14 0.84 -0.58 2.25
C VAL A 14 1.20 0.78 1.65
N ASN A 15 1.93 1.61 2.40
CA ASN A 15 2.52 2.83 1.87
C ASN A 15 3.86 2.52 1.19
N THR A 16 3.98 2.71 -0.12
CA THR A 16 5.17 2.33 -0.91
C THR A 16 6.08 3.52 -1.19
N ALA A 17 7.35 3.23 -1.46
CA ALA A 17 8.36 4.22 -1.86
C ALA A 17 9.40 3.57 -2.79
N SER A 18 9.61 4.14 -3.98
CA SER A 18 10.47 3.58 -5.03
C SER A 18 11.98 3.70 -4.75
N LEU A 19 12.41 4.62 -3.88
CA LEU A 19 13.81 4.82 -3.50
C LEU A 19 14.12 4.39 -2.05
N CYS A 20 13.27 3.56 -1.44
CA CYS A 20 13.52 3.04 -0.11
C CYS A 20 14.50 1.85 -0.16
N SER A 21 15.50 1.82 0.73
CA SER A 21 16.45 0.70 0.85
C SER A 21 15.77 -0.63 1.19
N PHE A 22 14.67 -0.60 1.94
CA PHE A 22 13.83 -1.78 2.23
C PHE A 22 12.87 -2.15 1.10
N GLY A 23 12.78 -1.29 0.08
CA GLY A 23 11.84 -1.39 -1.02
C GLY A 23 11.95 -2.69 -1.81
N PRO A 24 13.15 -3.08 -2.31
CA PRO A 24 13.31 -4.29 -3.09
C PRO A 24 12.79 -5.55 -2.37
N ALA A 25 13.22 -5.77 -1.12
CA ALA A 25 12.80 -6.94 -0.33
C ALA A 25 11.30 -6.90 0.02
N SER A 26 10.79 -5.74 0.45
CA SER A 26 9.37 -5.61 0.78
C SER A 26 8.48 -5.80 -0.46
N LEU A 27 8.89 -5.27 -1.61
CA LEU A 27 8.13 -5.37 -2.84
C LEU A 27 8.08 -6.81 -3.35
N GLN A 28 9.20 -7.53 -3.34
CA GLN A 28 9.24 -8.96 -3.69
C GLN A 28 8.31 -9.80 -2.80
N GLN A 29 8.31 -9.54 -1.48
CA GLN A 29 7.41 -10.22 -0.54
C GLN A 29 5.94 -9.94 -0.85
N LEU A 30 5.59 -8.70 -1.17
CA LEU A 30 4.22 -8.30 -1.51
C LEU A 30 3.76 -8.90 -2.85
N ILE A 31 4.64 -8.93 -3.85
CA ILE A 31 4.36 -9.57 -5.15
C ILE A 31 4.10 -11.06 -4.98
N GLN A 32 4.93 -11.73 -4.16
CA GLN A 32 4.75 -13.14 -3.84
C GLN A 32 3.46 -13.38 -3.03
N LEU A 33 3.16 -12.52 -2.06
CA LEU A 33 1.91 -12.61 -1.27
C LEU A 33 0.68 -12.51 -2.18
N GLN A 34 0.64 -11.51 -3.08
CA GLN A 34 -0.43 -11.36 -4.05
C GLN A 34 -0.56 -12.64 -4.89
N ARG A 35 0.54 -13.14 -5.47
CA ARG A 35 0.53 -14.34 -6.32
C ARG A 35 0.02 -15.59 -5.58
N VAL A 36 0.41 -15.77 -4.32
CA VAL A 36 0.04 -16.97 -3.55
C VAL A 36 -1.41 -16.93 -3.07
N TYR A 37 -1.90 -15.75 -2.70
CA TYR A 37 -3.17 -15.63 -1.98
C TYR A 37 -4.31 -14.97 -2.77
N GLU A 38 -4.09 -14.51 -4.00
CA GLU A 38 -5.15 -13.89 -4.81
C GLU A 38 -6.35 -14.81 -5.04
N SER A 39 -6.11 -16.10 -5.29
CA SER A 39 -7.15 -17.12 -5.45
C SER A 39 -7.95 -17.37 -4.17
N ARG A 40 -7.43 -16.93 -3.02
CA ARG A 40 -8.06 -17.01 -1.69
C ARG A 40 -8.67 -15.69 -1.25
N ARG A 41 -8.92 -14.78 -2.19
CA ARG A 41 -9.50 -13.45 -1.92
C ARG A 41 -8.64 -12.61 -0.97
N VAL A 42 -7.33 -12.64 -1.16
CA VAL A 42 -6.40 -11.68 -0.54
C VAL A 42 -5.85 -10.76 -1.61
N THR A 43 -5.76 -9.46 -1.36
CA THR A 43 -5.12 -8.54 -2.29
C THR A 43 -4.27 -7.48 -1.59
N VAL A 44 -3.14 -7.13 -2.20
CA VAL A 44 -2.29 -6.02 -1.77
C VAL A 44 -2.80 -4.72 -2.39
N LEU A 45 -2.86 -3.64 -1.62
CA LEU A 45 -3.21 -2.30 -2.10
C LEU A 45 -2.04 -1.35 -1.82
N GLY A 46 -1.31 -0.96 -2.87
CA GLY A 46 -0.12 -0.12 -2.77
C GLY A 46 -0.42 1.37 -2.93
N PHE A 47 0.04 2.19 -1.99
CA PHE A 47 -0.15 3.64 -1.96
C PHE A 47 1.21 4.36 -1.92
N PRO A 48 1.72 4.87 -3.05
CA PRO A 48 2.96 5.64 -3.09
C PRO A 48 2.92 6.85 -2.14
N CYS A 49 4.00 7.11 -1.41
CA CYS A 49 4.07 8.23 -0.45
C CYS A 49 5.48 8.83 -0.35
N ALA A 50 5.58 10.16 -0.50
CA ALA A 50 6.85 10.88 -0.43
C ALA A 50 7.19 11.45 0.96
N GLN A 51 6.35 11.26 1.98
CA GLN A 51 6.52 11.91 3.29
C GLN A 51 7.67 11.35 4.15
N PHE A 52 8.36 10.31 3.69
CA PHE A 52 9.46 9.66 4.40
C PHE A 52 10.75 9.84 3.61
N ALA A 53 11.54 10.84 4.01
CA ALA A 53 12.81 11.20 3.36
C ALA A 53 12.71 11.41 1.84
N ASN A 54 11.55 11.86 1.35
CA ASN A 54 11.27 12.07 -0.08
C ASN A 54 11.63 10.86 -0.97
N GLN A 55 11.47 9.64 -0.45
CA GLN A 55 11.84 8.40 -1.14
C GLN A 55 10.84 7.98 -2.24
N GLU A 56 9.86 8.82 -2.56
CA GLU A 56 8.96 8.63 -3.70
C GLU A 56 8.87 9.91 -4.55
N PRO A 57 9.95 10.28 -5.26
CA PRO A 57 9.97 11.49 -6.08
C PRO A 57 9.19 11.33 -7.40
N LYS A 58 8.98 10.09 -7.85
CA LYS A 58 8.41 9.76 -9.15
C LYS A 58 7.02 10.37 -9.38
N SER A 59 6.74 10.84 -10.59
CA SER A 59 5.41 11.24 -11.03
C SER A 59 4.47 10.03 -11.14
N SER A 60 3.18 10.27 -11.37
CA SER A 60 2.22 9.18 -11.58
C SER A 60 2.57 8.34 -12.82
N GLU A 61 3.07 8.97 -13.88
CA GLU A 61 3.52 8.31 -15.11
C GLU A 61 4.76 7.44 -14.85
N GLU A 62 5.76 7.98 -14.16
CA GLU A 62 6.96 7.22 -13.78
C GLU A 62 6.64 6.06 -12.85
N LEU A 63 5.58 6.17 -12.03
CA LEU A 63 5.11 5.09 -11.17
C LEU A 63 4.44 3.95 -11.96
N VAL A 64 3.81 4.23 -13.10
CA VAL A 64 3.28 3.21 -14.01
C VAL A 64 4.43 2.40 -14.61
N GLU A 65 5.48 3.07 -15.08
CA GLU A 65 6.68 2.40 -15.60
C GLU A 65 7.38 1.60 -14.51
N TRP A 66 7.57 2.19 -13.33
CA TRP A 66 8.16 1.52 -12.17
C TRP A 66 7.41 0.24 -11.80
N LYS A 67 6.07 0.30 -11.77
CA LYS A 67 5.20 -0.86 -11.53
C LYS A 67 5.49 -1.99 -12.52
N GLN A 68 5.63 -1.66 -13.81
CA GLN A 68 5.92 -2.63 -14.88
C GLN A 68 7.32 -3.21 -14.74
N THR A 69 8.34 -2.37 -14.53
CA THR A 69 9.74 -2.80 -14.37
C THR A 69 9.92 -3.79 -13.22
N TRP A 70 9.21 -3.58 -12.10
CA TRP A 70 9.28 -4.47 -10.94
C TRP A 70 8.32 -5.67 -11.01
N GLY A 71 7.47 -5.76 -12.03
CA GLY A 71 6.48 -6.84 -12.15
C GLY A 71 5.43 -6.81 -11.05
N VAL A 72 5.05 -5.62 -10.56
CA VAL A 72 4.04 -5.45 -9.52
C VAL A 72 2.68 -5.92 -10.04
N ASN A 73 2.18 -7.02 -9.45
CA ASN A 73 0.97 -7.74 -9.83
C ASN A 73 -0.28 -7.35 -9.01
N PHE A 74 -0.21 -6.26 -8.24
CA PHE A 74 -1.31 -5.77 -7.43
C PHE A 74 -1.68 -4.31 -7.78
N PRO A 75 -2.86 -3.82 -7.34
CA PRO A 75 -3.24 -2.41 -7.49
C PRO A 75 -2.23 -1.45 -6.86
N LEU A 76 -1.73 -0.51 -7.66
CA LEU A 76 -0.96 0.65 -7.22
C LEU A 76 -1.82 1.88 -7.48
N PHE A 77 -2.10 2.65 -6.43
CA PHE A 77 -2.93 3.85 -6.49
C PHE A 77 -2.08 5.10 -6.72
N ASP A 78 -2.76 6.24 -6.85
CA ASP A 78 -2.10 7.54 -6.88
C ASP A 78 -1.33 7.81 -5.58
N LYS A 79 -0.34 8.70 -5.70
CA LYS A 79 0.44 9.16 -4.56
C LYS A 79 -0.46 9.86 -3.54
N VAL A 80 -0.33 9.50 -2.27
CA VAL A 80 -1.11 10.08 -1.18
C VAL A 80 -0.23 10.52 -0.01
N LYS A 81 -0.76 11.46 0.78
CA LYS A 81 -0.23 11.73 2.13
C LYS A 81 -0.83 10.72 3.10
N VAL A 82 0.00 10.18 3.98
CA VAL A 82 -0.38 9.25 5.04
C VAL A 82 -0.18 9.83 6.44
N LYS A 83 0.43 11.01 6.56
CA LYS A 83 0.66 11.73 7.82
C LYS A 83 0.20 13.19 7.76
N GLY A 84 -0.11 13.74 8.92
CA GLY A 84 -0.49 15.13 9.09
C GLY A 84 -1.98 15.39 8.81
N PRO A 85 -2.41 16.67 8.88
CA PRO A 85 -3.82 17.04 8.71
C PRO A 85 -4.37 16.69 7.32
N ASP A 86 -3.49 16.69 6.30
CA ASP A 86 -3.85 16.35 4.92
C ASP A 86 -3.73 14.84 4.62
N ALA A 87 -3.53 14.00 5.64
CA ALA A 87 -3.46 12.56 5.43
C ALA A 87 -4.76 12.05 4.79
N HIS A 88 -4.65 11.14 3.83
CA HIS A 88 -5.81 10.54 3.19
C HIS A 88 -6.71 9.87 4.26
N PRO A 89 -8.05 10.03 4.22
CA PRO A 89 -8.95 9.56 5.27
C PRO A 89 -8.78 8.08 5.64
N LEU A 90 -8.48 7.23 4.66
CA LEU A 90 -8.09 5.82 4.87
C LEU A 90 -6.97 5.67 5.90
N PHE A 91 -5.86 6.39 5.71
CA PHE A 91 -4.68 6.29 6.57
C PHE A 91 -4.87 6.98 7.92
N GLN A 92 -5.77 7.96 8.02
CA GLN A 92 -6.19 8.49 9.32
C GLN A 92 -6.88 7.38 10.12
N MET A 93 -7.89 6.73 9.53
CA MET A 93 -8.64 5.64 10.17
C MET A 93 -7.76 4.44 10.56
N LEU A 94 -6.85 4.02 9.67
CA LEU A 94 -5.92 2.92 9.95
C LEU A 94 -4.99 3.23 11.11
N GLN A 95 -4.45 4.46 11.18
CA GLN A 95 -3.55 4.85 12.25
C GLN A 95 -4.26 5.01 13.60
N THR A 96 -5.51 5.46 13.60
CA THR A 96 -6.36 5.46 14.81
C THR A 96 -6.59 4.05 15.33
N SER A 97 -6.78 3.08 14.43
CA SER A 97 -7.13 1.70 14.81
C SER A 97 -5.93 0.83 15.19
N LEU A 98 -4.80 0.97 14.46
CA LEU A 98 -3.67 0.04 14.53
C LEU A 98 -2.32 0.71 14.86
N GLY A 99 -2.30 2.05 14.98
CA GLY A 99 -1.11 2.80 15.36
C GLY A 99 -0.40 3.52 14.20
N PRO A 100 0.59 4.38 14.54
CA PRO A 100 1.14 5.34 13.60
C PRO A 100 2.05 4.70 12.54
N ILE A 101 2.05 5.27 11.33
CA ILE A 101 2.99 4.90 10.27
C ILE A 101 4.34 5.51 10.61
N ARG A 102 5.36 4.69 10.90
CA ARG A 102 6.69 5.21 11.25
C ARG A 102 7.57 5.40 10.02
N TRP A 103 7.44 4.55 9.02
CA TRP A 103 8.27 4.56 7.82
C TRP A 103 7.56 4.04 6.57
N ASN A 104 8.27 4.07 5.44
CA ASN A 104 7.87 3.39 4.20
C ASN A 104 7.66 1.89 4.42
N TYR A 105 6.75 1.31 3.64
CA TYR A 105 6.36 -0.09 3.69
C TYR A 105 5.78 -0.51 5.05
N THR A 106 5.02 0.35 5.73
CA THR A 106 4.15 -0.07 6.83
C THR A 106 2.94 -0.80 6.23
N LYS A 107 2.51 -1.90 6.84
CA LYS A 107 1.39 -2.72 6.35
C LYS A 107 0.25 -2.70 7.34
N PHE A 108 -0.98 -2.65 6.83
CA PHE A 108 -2.20 -2.84 7.60
C PHE A 108 -3.00 -3.97 6.96
N VAL A 109 -3.56 -4.86 7.78
CA VAL A 109 -4.45 -5.93 7.32
C VAL A 109 -5.88 -5.54 7.66
N CYS A 110 -6.76 -5.60 6.67
CA CYS A 110 -8.20 -5.51 6.90
C CYS A 110 -8.83 -6.84 6.50
N ASP A 111 -9.82 -7.29 7.27
CA ASP A 111 -10.57 -8.50 6.96
C ASP A 111 -11.53 -8.32 5.77
N CYS A 112 -12.34 -9.34 5.49
CA CYS A 112 -13.30 -9.33 4.39
C CYS A 112 -14.46 -8.33 4.55
N GLU A 113 -14.66 -7.77 5.74
CA GLU A 113 -15.62 -6.69 6.00
C GLU A 113 -14.96 -5.30 5.84
N GLY A 114 -13.64 -5.25 5.60
CA GLY A 114 -12.86 -4.02 5.53
C GLY A 114 -12.47 -3.47 6.90
N ILE A 115 -12.60 -4.27 7.97
CA ILE A 115 -12.27 -3.85 9.33
C ILE A 115 -10.77 -4.10 9.58
N PRO A 116 -10.01 -3.09 10.06
CA PRO A 116 -8.60 -3.27 10.41
C PRO A 116 -8.40 -4.30 11.51
N ARG A 117 -7.46 -5.22 11.34
CA ARG A 117 -7.11 -6.27 12.30
C ARG A 117 -5.64 -6.17 12.72
N VAL A 118 -5.39 -6.46 14.00
CA VAL A 118 -4.05 -6.54 14.61
C VAL A 118 -3.30 -7.79 14.17
#